data_AF-A0A3D4QYJ2-F1
#
_entry.id   AF-A0A3D4QYJ2-F1
#
_cell.length_a   1.000
_cell.length_b   1.000
_cell.length_c   1.000
_cell.angle_alpha   90.00
_cell.angle_beta   90.00
_cell.angle_gamma   90.00
#
_symmetry.space_group_name_H-M   'P 1'
#
loop_
_entity.id
_entity.type
_entity.pdbx_description
1 polymer ?
#
loop_
_entity_poly.entity_id
_entity_poly.type
_entity_poly.pdbx_seq_one_letter_code
_entity_poly.pdbx_strand_id
1 'polypeptide(L)' 'MSNNCFAYGNKGCKILKEKQCNINTCSFYKTKEEQEKSINKAFKHISSLDTKIQRNIADIYFEGNYPWLEV' A
#
# COMPACT_ATOMS: atom_id res chain seq x y z
N MET A 1 19.54 -0.72 10.51
CA MET A 1 18.45 -0.48 9.55
C MET A 1 17.14 -0.91 10.18
N SER A 2 16.11 -0.09 10.01
CA SER A 2 14.85 -0.27 10.72
C SER A 2 14.13 -1.53 10.23
N ASN A 3 14.13 -2.58 11.07
CA ASN A 3 13.29 -3.77 10.95
C ASN A 3 11.78 -3.44 10.93
N ASN A 4 11.40 -2.17 11.05
CA ASN A 4 10.01 -1.73 11.13
C ASN A 4 9.41 -1.33 9.77
N CYS A 5 10.19 -1.40 8.67
CA CYS A 5 9.68 -1.09 7.33
C CYS A 5 8.59 -2.08 6.91
N PHE A 6 7.45 -1.60 6.41
CA PHE A 6 6.34 -2.45 5.97
C PHE A 6 6.72 -3.45 4.86
N ALA A 7 7.69 -3.06 4.03
CA ALA A 7 8.12 -3.84 2.87
C ALA A 7 9.27 -4.82 3.17
N TYR A 8 9.82 -4.80 4.38
CA TYR A 8 10.92 -5.70 4.75
C TYR A 8 10.36 -7.05 5.22
N GLY A 9 10.82 -8.15 4.62
CA GLY A 9 10.49 -9.51 5.05
C GLY A 9 11.70 -10.43 5.05
N ASN A 10 11.45 -11.75 5.15
CA ASN A 10 12.50 -12.75 5.36
C ASN A 10 13.61 -12.76 4.29
N LYS A 11 13.31 -12.34 3.05
CA LYS A 11 14.27 -12.25 1.93
C LYS A 11 14.74 -10.81 1.66
N GLY A 12 14.47 -9.87 2.57
CA GLY A 12 14.75 -8.45 2.42
C GLY A 12 13.55 -7.64 1.93
N CYS A 13 13.83 -6.53 1.25
CA CYS A 13 12.81 -5.63 0.69
C CYS A 13 11.99 -6.35 -0.39
N LYS A 14 10.66 -6.31 -0.26
CA LYS A 14 9.72 -6.95 -1.20
C LYS A 14 9.31 -6.06 -2.38
N ILE A 15 9.51 -4.74 -2.27
CA ILE A 15 9.02 -3.76 -3.26
C ILE A 15 10.11 -3.25 -4.19
N LEU A 16 11.36 -3.18 -3.72
CA LEU A 16 12.50 -2.77 -4.54
C LEU A 16 13.27 -4.00 -5.00
N LYS A 17 13.58 -4.06 -6.29
CA LYS A 17 14.50 -5.06 -6.84
C LYS A 17 15.94 -4.84 -6.37
N GLU A 18 16.30 -3.59 -6.10
CA GLU A 18 17.64 -3.20 -5.67
C GLU A 18 17.79 -3.26 -4.14
N LYS A 19 18.96 -3.71 -3.68
CA LYS A 19 19.30 -3.83 -2.25
C LYS A 19 19.72 -2.49 -1.62
N GLN A 20 19.13 -1.38 -2.07
CA GLN A 20 19.49 -0.03 -1.65
C GLN A 20 19.08 0.30 -0.21
N CYS A 21 18.15 -0.46 0.39
CA CYS A 21 17.70 -0.22 1.76
C CYS A 21 18.84 -0.20 2.79
N ASN A 22 19.97 -0.86 2.49
CA ASN A 22 21.12 -0.92 3.40
C ASN A 22 22.17 0.16 3.21
N ILE A 23 22.04 0.97 2.15
CA ILE A 23 23.10 1.85 1.69
C ILE A 23 22.69 3.31 1.86
N ASN A 24 21.44 3.64 1.51
CA ASN A 24 20.91 5.01 1.53
C ASN A 24 19.54 5.07 2.20
N THR A 25 19.10 6.30 2.52
CA THR A 25 17.70 6.57 2.90
C THR A 25 16.77 6.17 1.76
N CYS A 26 15.92 5.17 1.99
CA CYS A 26 14.97 4.68 1.01
C CYS A 26 13.75 5.61 0.92
N SER A 27 13.46 6.18 -0.26
CA SER A 27 12.30 7.04 -0.49
C SER A 27 10.95 6.34 -0.32
N PHE A 28 10.93 5.01 -0.36
CA PHE A 28 9.75 4.19 -0.14
C PHE A 28 9.60 3.72 1.32
N TYR A 29 10.51 4.12 2.22
CA TYR A 29 10.44 3.71 3.61
C TYR A 29 9.15 4.23 4.26
N LYS A 30 8.41 3.31 4.88
CA LYS A 30 7.29 3.57 5.80
C LYS A 30 7.27 2.47 6.87
N THR A 31 6.80 2.79 8.06
CA THR A 31 6.41 1.77 9.04
C THR A 31 5.14 1.04 8.59
N LYS A 32 4.83 -0.11 9.21
CA LYS A 32 3.56 -0.81 8.95
C LYS A 32 2.34 0.09 9.24
N GLU A 33 2.38 0.81 10.36
CA GLU A 33 1.31 1.73 10.77
C GLU A 33 1.15 2.90 9.78
N GLU A 34 2.24 3.50 9.31
CA GLU A 34 2.20 4.56 8.29
C GLU A 34 1.62 4.06 6.97
N GLN A 35 1.94 2.81 6.59
CA GLN A 35 1.39 2.20 5.39
C GLN A 35 -0.11 1.91 5.54
N GLU A 36 -0.55 1.36 6.68
CA GLU A 36 -1.98 1.14 6.98
C GLU A 36 -2.76 2.46 6.96
N LYS A 37 -2.25 3.51 7.61
CA LYS A 37 -2.85 4.87 7.54
C LYS A 37 -2.94 5.39 6.11
N SER A 38 -1.91 5.15 5.29
CA SER A 38 -1.89 5.53 3.88
C SER A 38 -2.95 4.79 3.07
N ILE A 39 -3.14 3.49 3.31
CA ILE A 39 -4.17 2.66 2.66
C ILE A 39 -5.56 3.13 3.08
N ASN A 40 -5.80 3.30 4.39
CA ASN A 40 -7.09 3.75 4.91
C ASN A 40 -7.49 5.12 4.36
N LYS A 41 -6.53 6.04 4.22
CA LYS A 41 -6.76 7.35 3.59
C LYS A 41 -7.19 7.20 2.13
N ALA A 42 -6.55 6.32 1.37
CA ALA A 42 -6.90 6.06 -0.02
C ALA A 42 -8.29 5.40 -0.13
N PHE A 43 -8.57 4.40 0.70
CA PHE A 43 -9.84 3.70 0.75
C PHE A 43 -11.00 4.64 1.11
N LYS A 44 -10.82 5.52 2.11
CA LYS A 44 -11.80 6.56 2.42
C LYS A 44 -12.07 7.51 1.26
N HIS A 45 -11.05 7.83 0.46
CA HIS A 45 -11.25 8.64 -0.73
C HIS A 45 -12.03 7.87 -1.79
N ILE A 46 -11.65 6.62 -2.08
CA ILE A 46 -12.33 5.77 -3.08
C ILE A 46 -13.80 5.55 -2.70
N SER A 47 -14.11 5.30 -1.43
CA SER A 47 -15.48 5.08 -0.97
C SER A 47 -16.39 6.31 -1.13
N SER A 48 -15.82 7.51 -1.23
CA SER A 48 -16.55 8.74 -1.50
C SER A 48 -16.79 9.02 -2.99
N LEU A 49 -16.18 8.26 -3.90
CA LEU A 49 -16.35 8.44 -5.35
C LEU A 49 -17.70 7.88 -5.83
N ASP A 50 -18.11 8.26 -7.03
CA ASP A 50 -19.29 7.68 -7.66
C ASP A 50 -19.14 6.15 -7.84
N THR A 51 -20.25 5.43 -7.74
CA THR A 51 -20.31 3.96 -7.82
C THR A 51 -19.72 3.39 -9.11
N LYS A 52 -19.86 4.10 -10.25
CA LYS A 52 -19.26 3.68 -11.53
C LYS A 52 -17.74 3.77 -11.49
N ILE A 53 -17.20 4.80 -10.83
CA ILE A 53 -15.75 4.96 -10.64
C ILE A 53 -15.23 3.88 -9.70
N GLN A 54 -15.92 3.64 -8.58
CA GLN A 54 -15.57 2.57 -7.64
C GLN A 54 -15.53 1.20 -8.33
N ARG A 55 -16.55 0.88 -9.16
CA ARG A 55 -16.57 -0.36 -9.95
C ARG A 55 -15.36 -0.47 -10.88
N ASN A 56 -15.06 0.59 -11.63
CA ASN A 56 -13.90 0.57 -12.53
C ASN A 56 -12.58 0.34 -11.77
N ILE A 57 -12.43 0.92 -10.58
CA ILE A 57 -11.26 0.67 -9.71
C ILE A 57 -11.22 -0.79 -9.24
N ALA A 58 -12.36 -1.34 -8.82
CA ALA A 58 -12.47 -2.72 -8.35
C ALA A 58 -12.09 -3.72 -9.46
N ASP A 59 -12.61 -3.51 -10.67
CA ASP A 59 -12.36 -4.40 -11.81
C ASP A 59 -10.88 -4.36 -12.24
N ILE A 60 -10.24 -3.19 -12.23
CA ILE A 60 -8.84 -3.03 -12.67
C ILE A 60 -7.85 -3.55 -11.63
N TYR A 61 -8.08 -3.28 -10.33
CA TYR A 61 -7.06 -3.46 -9.29
C TYR A 61 -7.39 -4.50 -8.23
N PHE A 62 -8.65 -4.94 -8.11
CA PHE A 62 -9.12 -5.76 -6.99
C PHE A 62 -9.99 -6.94 -7.41
N GLU A 63 -9.92 -7.38 -8.68
CA GLU A 63 -10.66 -8.55 -9.19
C GLU A 63 -12.18 -8.44 -8.94
N GLY A 64 -12.72 -7.22 -9.02
CA GLY A 64 -14.13 -6.93 -8.76
C GLY A 64 -14.51 -6.82 -7.27
N ASN A 65 -13.55 -6.94 -6.35
CA ASN A 65 -13.77 -6.74 -4.91
C ASN A 65 -13.68 -5.26 -4.50
N TYR A 66 -14.35 -4.91 -3.40
CA TYR A 66 -14.47 -3.54 -2.89
C TYR A 66 -13.88 -3.43 -1.48
N PRO A 67 -12.57 -3.61 -1.29
CA PRO A 67 -11.94 -3.68 0.04
C PRO A 67 -12.13 -2.40 0.87
N TRP A 68 -12.40 -1.26 0.24
CA TRP A 68 -12.68 0.00 0.94
C TRP A 68 -14.07 0.09 1.58
N LEU A 69 -14.95 -0.88 1.36
CA LEU A 69 -16.27 -0.96 2.02
C LEU A 69 -16.23 -1.75 3.34
N GLU A 70 -15.12 -2.43 3.63
CA GLU A 70 -14.92 -3.24 4.84
C GLU A 70 -14.20 -2.49 5.97
N VAL A 71 -13.85 -1.22 5.74
CA VAL A 71 -12.96 -0.39 6.57
C VAL A 71 -13.74 0.48 7.54
#